data_AF-A0A0D0AV74-F1
#
_entry.id   AF-A0A0D0AV74-F1
#
_cell.length_a   1.000
_cell.length_b   1.000
_cell.length_c   1.000
_cell.angle_alpha   90.00
_cell.angle_beta   90.00
_cell.angle_gamma   90.00
#
_symmetry.space_group_name_H-M   'P 1'
#
loop_
_entity.id
_entity.type
_entity.pdbx_description
1 polymer ?
#
loop_
_entity_poly.entity_id
_entity_poly.type
_entity_poly.pdbx_seq_one_letter_code
_entity_poly.pdbx_strand_id
1 'polypeptide(L)' 'ITQALNLHKGLLSALWRLPTEVLSQIFCHCLPEFDDLSPPSQLKAPMFLTQICQSWREVAVDMPNLW' A
#
# COMPACT_ATOMS: atom_id res chain seq x y z
N ILE A 1 -25.29 4.62 2.52
CA ILE A 1 -24.06 4.87 3.30
C ILE A 1 -23.57 3.61 4.04
N THR A 2 -24.45 2.80 4.63
CA THR A 2 -24.09 1.57 5.36
C THR A 2 -23.57 0.40 4.51
N GLN A 3 -23.92 0.30 3.23
CA GLN A 3 -23.45 -0.78 2.37
C GLN A 3 -21.96 -0.67 2.01
N ALA A 4 -21.46 0.54 1.77
CA ALA A 4 -20.05 0.78 1.45
C ALA A 4 -19.12 0.36 2.62
N LEU A 5 -19.52 0.62 3.86
CA LEU A 5 -18.77 0.25 5.06
C LEU A 5 -18.69 -1.28 5.27
N ASN A 6 -19.74 -2.02 4.93
CA ASN A 6 -19.76 -3.48 5.06
C ASN A 6 -18.96 -4.19 3.97
N LEU A 7 -19.01 -3.68 2.73
CA LEU A 7 -18.12 -4.15 1.66
C LEU A 7 -16.65 -3.89 2.01
N HIS A 8 -16.38 -2.71 2.58
CA HIS A 8 -15.03 -2.32 3.02
C HIS A 8 -14.50 -3.24 4.13
N LYS A 9 -15.33 -3.71 5.07
CA LYS A 9 -14.90 -4.72 6.07
C LYS A 9 -14.47 -6.04 5.45
N GLY A 10 -15.20 -6.52 4.44
CA GLY A 10 -14.86 -7.75 3.72
C GLY A 10 -13.56 -7.62 2.92
N LEU A 11 -13.39 -6.49 2.21
CA LEU A 11 -12.18 -6.17 1.46
C LEU A 11 -10.97 -6.00 2.36
N LEU A 12 -11.09 -5.28 3.48
CA LEU A 12 -10.02 -5.16 4.47
C LEU A 12 -9.61 -6.51 5.04
N SER A 13 -10.58 -7.39 5.36
CA SER A 13 -10.30 -8.75 5.83
C SER A 13 -9.57 -9.61 4.78
N ALA A 14 -9.81 -9.38 3.49
CA ALA A 14 -9.08 -10.05 2.41
C ALA A 14 -7.67 -9.46 2.23
N LEU A 15 -7.54 -8.12 2.21
CA LEU A 15 -6.26 -7.42 2.08
C LEU A 15 -5.30 -7.73 3.23
N TRP A 16 -5.81 -7.97 4.44
CA TRP A 16 -4.99 -8.36 5.60
C TRP A 16 -4.51 -9.81 5.57
N ARG A 17 -5.07 -10.65 4.68
CA ARG A 17 -4.68 -12.06 4.51
C ARG A 17 -3.80 -12.28 3.28
N LEU A 18 -3.41 -11.21 2.59
CA LEU A 18 -2.49 -11.33 1.46
C LEU A 18 -1.11 -11.77 1.95
N PRO A 19 -0.46 -12.73 1.29
CA PRO A 19 0.95 -13.01 1.51
C PRO A 19 1.81 -11.77 1.23
N THR A 20 2.94 -11.68 1.92
CA THR A 20 3.91 -10.59 1.75
C THR A 20 4.33 -10.41 0.30
N GLU A 21 4.52 -11.50 -0.45
CA GLU A 21 4.95 -11.48 -1.85
C GLU A 21 3.92 -10.80 -2.77
N VAL A 22 2.64 -11.05 -2.52
CA VAL A 22 1.54 -10.42 -3.26
C VAL A 22 1.47 -8.94 -2.91
N LEU A 23 1.65 -8.60 -1.62
CA LEU A 23 1.69 -7.23 -1.14
C LEU A 23 2.84 -6.45 -1.78
N SER A 24 4.03 -7.05 -1.84
CA SER A 24 5.21 -6.49 -2.49
C SER A 24 4.99 -6.21 -3.97
N GLN A 25 4.34 -7.12 -4.70
CA GLN A 25 4.00 -6.88 -6.11
C GLN A 25 3.04 -5.70 -6.27
N ILE A 26 2.00 -5.62 -5.43
CA ILE A 26 1.08 -4.48 -5.43
C ILE A 26 1.86 -3.18 -5.17
N PHE A 27 2.78 -3.17 -4.21
CA PHE A 27 3.56 -1.98 -3.88
C PHE A 27 4.43 -1.50 -5.04
N CYS A 28 5.10 -2.41 -5.76
CA CYS A 28 5.85 -2.07 -6.97
C CYS A 28 4.96 -1.40 -8.04
N HIS A 29 3.72 -1.86 -8.20
CA HIS A 29 2.77 -1.28 -9.16
C HIS A 29 2.18 0.06 -8.70
N CYS A 30 2.32 0.42 -7.42
CA CYS A 30 1.87 1.71 -6.89
C CYS A 30 2.95 2.79 -6.95
N LEU A 31 4.19 2.46 -7.30
CA LEU A 31 5.26 3.44 -7.43
C LEU A 31 4.92 4.47 -8.51
N PRO A 32 5.25 5.75 -8.30
CA PRO A 32 5.12 6.75 -9.34
C PRO A 32 5.99 6.36 -10.55
N GLU A 33 5.58 6.81 -11.74
CA GLU A 33 6.37 6.63 -12.96
C GLU A 33 7.77 7.23 -12.77
N PHE A 34 8.78 6.61 -13.39
CA PHE A 34 10.19 7.03 -13.24
C PHE A 34 10.46 8.50 -13.59
N ASP A 35 9.60 9.11 -14.39
CA ASP A 35 9.69 10.51 -14.81
C ASP A 35 8.93 11.48 -13.89
N ASP A 36 8.35 11.00 -12.78
CA ASP A 36 7.67 11.84 -11.80
C ASP A 36 8.69 12.65 -10.97
N LEU A 37 8.98 13.87 -11.43
CA LEU A 37 9.87 14.83 -10.75
C LEU A 37 9.21 15.54 -9.56
N SER A 38 8.02 15.11 -9.14
CA SER A 38 7.36 15.70 -7.98
C SER A 38 8.15 15.45 -6.70
N PRO A 39 8.13 16.38 -5.74
CA PRO A 39 8.69 16.13 -4.42
C PRO A 39 7.98 14.94 -3.74
N PRO A 40 8.68 14.23 -2.84
CA PRO A 40 8.08 13.19 -2.01
C PRO A 40 6.83 13.72 -1.29
N SER A 41 5.76 12.93 -1.29
CA SER A 41 4.49 13.30 -0.68
C SER A 41 3.94 12.16 0.15
N GLN A 42 3.32 12.49 1.28
CA GLN A 42 2.58 11.52 2.10
C GLN A 42 1.43 10.84 1.34
N LEU A 43 0.97 11.46 0.25
CA LEU A 43 -0.11 10.96 -0.60
C LEU A 43 0.41 10.14 -1.81
N LYS A 44 1.72 9.94 -1.93
CA LYS A 44 2.33 9.14 -2.99
C LYS A 44 3.03 7.90 -2.41
N ALA A 45 3.11 6.83 -3.19
CA ALA A 45 3.96 5.70 -2.82
C ALA A 45 5.44 6.13 -2.81
N PRO A 46 6.29 5.53 -1.96
CA PRO A 46 5.94 4.50 -0.98
C PRO A 46 5.28 5.04 0.30
N MET A 47 5.33 6.35 0.56
CA MET A 47 4.86 6.96 1.82
C MET A 47 3.42 6.62 2.16
N PHE A 48 2.52 6.70 1.17
CA PHE A 48 1.10 6.40 1.34
C PHE A 48 0.85 4.97 1.82
N LEU A 49 1.60 4.00 1.28
CA LEU A 49 1.45 2.58 1.61
C LEU A 49 1.78 2.30 3.07
N THR A 50 2.75 3.01 3.63
CA THR A 50 3.13 2.90 5.04
C THR A 50 2.03 3.36 6.00
N GLN A 51 1.04 4.14 5.54
CA GLN A 51 0.02 4.76 6.39
C GLN A 51 -1.26 3.93 6.51
N ILE A 52 -1.41 2.85 5.76
CA ILE A 52 -2.66 2.08 5.69
C ILE A 52 -2.89 1.24 6.94
N CYS A 53 -1.90 0.43 7.34
CA CYS A 53 -1.92 -0.33 8.59
C CYS A 53 -0.49 -0.73 9.02
N GLN A 54 -0.36 -1.28 10.23
CA GLN A 54 0.94 -1.72 10.75
C GLN A 54 1.60 -2.79 9.87
N SER A 55 0.87 -3.81 9.45
CA SER A 55 1.42 -4.89 8.62
C SER A 55 1.93 -4.38 7.26
N TRP A 56 1.21 -3.46 6.61
CA TRP A 56 1.67 -2.87 5.35
C TRP A 56 2.92 -2.02 5.53
N ARG A 57 3.02 -1.30 6.65
CA ARG A 57 4.20 -0.53 7.01
C ARG A 57 5.43 -1.42 7.17
N GLU A 58 5.30 -2.52 7.90
CA GLU A 58 6.40 -3.49 8.11
C GLU A 58 6.90 -4.02 6.76
N VAL A 59 5.99 -4.48 5.89
CA VAL A 59 6.37 -4.97 4.55
C VAL A 59 7.01 -3.87 3.69
N ALA A 60 6.49 -2.64 3.69
CA ALA A 60 7.02 -1.56 2.87
C ALA A 60 8.40 -1.07 3.34
N VAL A 61 8.64 -1.07 4.65
CA VAL A 61 9.95 -0.71 5.23
C VAL A 61 10.98 -1.81 4.94
N ASP A 62 10.58 -3.08 4.96
CA ASP A 62 11.43 -4.23 4.67
C ASP A 62 11.67 -4.46 3.16
N MET A 63 11.16 -3.57 2.28
CA MET A 63 11.35 -3.62 0.83
C MET A 63 12.31 -2.49 0.37
N PRO A 64 13.62 -2.75 0.26
CA PRO A 64 14.60 -1.74 -0.18
C PRO A 64 14.33 -1.16 -1.57
N ASN A 65 13.67 -1.92 -2.45
CA ASN A 65 13.37 -1.52 -3.82
C ASN A 65 12.21 -0.52 -3.95
N LEU A 66 11.54 -0.15 -2.86
CA LEU A 66 10.50 0.89 -2.85
C LEU A 66 11.06 2.31 -2.62
N TRP A 67 12.35 2.44 -2.29
CA TRP A 67 13.02 3.66 -1.87
C TRP A 67 14.10 4.07 -2.87
#